data_AF-A0A0B6YXV1-F1
#
_entry.id   AF-A0A0B6YXV1-F1
#
_cell.length_a   1.000
_cell.length_b   1.000
_cell.length_c   1.000
_cell.angle_alpha   90.00
_cell.angle_beta   90.00
_cell.angle_gamma   90.00
#
_symmetry.space_group_name_H-M   'P 1'
#
loop_
_entity.id
_entity.type
_entity.pdbx_description
1 polymer ?
#
loop_
_entity_poly.entity_id
_entity_poly.type
_entity_poly.pdbx_seq_one_letter_code
_entity_poly.pdbx_strand_id
1 'polypeptide(L)'
;MAEKSYHCQLCNCTLYGMKEFDLHCNGKKHKSNEKHGNEQEDAKRKIYVRGLEGITNPRDFLFKYFCNFGSLNDIKIGGNQGSSFAVVEFCEREPVARCLKMKHMIGGQCLYVKSYKNRTPTSGVSRMAHQKLEQDEKTKQAATTSHAMDILLSAASLTDQINLLAACLKLDAADEKARVQICQELTKLLSPLFEHCKICQFGSSVNGFG
;
A
#
# COMPACT_ATOMS: atom_id res chain seq x y z
N MET A 1 30.58 33.61 13.74
CA MET A 1 29.19 34.09 13.63
C MET A 1 28.33 32.85 13.38
N ALA A 2 27.35 32.55 14.23
CA ALA A 2 26.55 31.33 14.07
C ALA A 2 25.54 31.51 12.91
N GLU A 3 25.75 30.81 11.81
CA GLU A 3 24.80 30.79 10.70
C GLU A 3 23.49 30.15 11.15
N LYS A 4 22.39 30.89 11.07
CA LYS A 4 21.06 30.37 11.41
C LYS A 4 20.61 29.38 10.34
N SER A 5 20.66 28.10 10.66
CA SER A 5 20.08 27.03 9.85
C SER A 5 18.60 26.79 10.23
N TYR A 6 17.76 26.54 9.25
CA TYR A 6 16.34 26.19 9.41
C TYR A 6 16.11 24.74 8.96
N HIS A 7 15.43 23.95 9.78
CA HIS A 7 15.19 22.54 9.50
C HIS A 7 13.70 22.28 9.27
N CYS A 8 13.37 21.65 8.14
CA CYS A 8 12.01 21.23 7.83
C CYS A 8 11.82 19.75 8.20
N GLN A 9 10.99 19.48 9.21
CA GLN A 9 10.69 18.12 9.65
C GLN A 9 9.85 17.31 8.63
N LEU A 10 9.00 17.97 7.84
CA LEU A 10 8.14 17.32 6.83
C LEU A 10 8.90 16.84 5.59
N CYS A 11 10.02 17.50 5.26
CA CYS A 11 10.85 17.16 4.11
C CYS A 11 12.23 16.64 4.50
N ASN A 12 12.55 16.62 5.80
CA ASN A 12 13.82 16.26 6.39
C ASN A 12 15.02 16.91 5.69
N CYS A 13 14.97 18.24 5.53
CA CYS A 13 16.03 19.01 4.89
C CYS A 13 16.40 20.25 5.71
N THR A 14 17.68 20.63 5.64
CA THR A 14 18.23 21.80 6.33
C THR A 14 18.59 22.87 5.30
N LEU A 15 18.16 24.10 5.57
CA LEU A 15 18.32 25.27 4.69
C LEU A 15 19.03 26.38 5.48
N TYR A 16 19.88 27.15 4.81
CA TYR A 16 20.76 28.13 5.44
C TYR A 16 20.33 29.56 5.09
N GLY A 17 19.02 29.83 5.25
CA GLY A 17 18.44 31.14 4.99
C GLY A 17 16.92 31.15 5.17
N MET A 18 16.38 32.21 5.79
CA MET A 18 14.94 32.32 6.05
C MET A 18 14.12 32.42 4.75
N LYS A 19 14.62 33.16 3.75
CA LYS A 19 13.96 33.28 2.44
C LYS A 19 13.90 31.95 1.69
N GLU A 20 14.96 31.15 1.77
CA GLU A 20 15.02 29.83 1.15
C GLU A 20 14.10 28.84 1.86
N PHE A 21 14.01 28.94 3.19
CA PHE A 21 13.06 28.18 4.00
C PHE A 21 11.60 28.53 3.65
N ASP A 22 11.27 29.82 3.51
CA ASP A 22 9.91 30.24 3.11
C ASP A 22 9.55 29.80 1.69
N LEU A 23 10.50 29.87 0.75
CA LEU A 23 10.33 29.35 -0.61
C LEU A 23 10.14 27.83 -0.61
N HIS A 24 10.89 27.11 0.23
CA HIS A 24 10.73 25.67 0.41
C HIS A 24 9.33 25.30 0.92
N CYS A 25 8.87 25.94 2.00
CA CYS A 25 7.55 25.71 2.60
C CYS A 25 6.41 26.02 1.61
N ASN A 26 6.61 27.02 0.75
CA ASN A 26 5.65 27.37 -0.30
C ASN A 26 5.74 26.49 -1.56
N GLY A 27 6.77 25.67 -1.66
CA GLY A 27 7.05 24.81 -2.80
C GLY A 27 6.03 23.68 -2.97
N LYS A 28 5.84 23.25 -4.23
CA LYS A 28 4.87 22.19 -4.59
C LYS A 28 5.12 20.88 -3.84
N LYS A 29 6.39 20.52 -3.61
CA LYS A 29 6.79 19.29 -2.89
C LYS A 29 6.41 19.37 -1.40
N HIS A 30 6.69 20.50 -0.75
CA HIS A 30 6.36 20.69 0.67
C HIS A 30 4.84 20.68 0.87
N LYS A 31 4.09 21.49 0.11
CA LYS A 31 2.63 21.52 0.16
C LYS A 31 2.00 20.15 -0.14
N SER A 32 2.61 19.36 -1.02
CA SER A 32 2.20 17.98 -1.26
C SER A 32 2.42 17.14 -0.01
N ASN A 33 3.63 17.11 0.55
CA ASN A 33 3.93 16.34 1.76
C ASN A 33 3.04 16.73 2.95
N GLU A 34 2.78 18.02 3.13
CA GLU A 34 1.91 18.55 4.17
C GLU A 34 0.46 18.07 4.00
N LYS A 35 -0.06 18.08 2.76
CA LYS A 35 -1.36 17.48 2.44
C LYS A 35 -1.40 15.98 2.75
N HIS A 36 -0.37 15.22 2.35
CA HIS A 36 -0.31 13.79 2.63
C HIS A 36 -0.24 13.50 4.13
N GLY A 37 0.48 14.32 4.90
CA GLY A 37 0.54 14.22 6.36
C GLY A 37 -0.82 14.46 7.01
N ASN A 38 -1.49 15.55 6.63
CA ASN A 38 -2.84 15.87 7.11
C ASN A 38 -3.85 14.78 6.73
N GLU A 39 -3.80 14.29 5.49
CA GLU A 39 -4.66 13.19 5.02
C GLU A 39 -4.40 11.88 5.78
N GLN A 40 -3.16 11.60 6.19
CA GLN A 40 -2.85 10.43 7.00
C GLN A 40 -3.40 10.56 8.43
N GLU A 41 -3.28 11.74 9.05
CA GLU A 41 -3.88 12.00 10.36
C GLU A 41 -5.41 11.94 10.31
N ASP A 42 -6.01 12.50 9.26
CA ASP A 42 -7.45 12.41 9.03
C ASP A 42 -7.91 10.96 8.84
N ALA A 43 -7.12 10.13 8.13
CA ALA A 43 -7.42 8.72 7.95
C ALA A 43 -7.41 7.93 9.27
N LYS A 44 -6.55 8.31 10.24
CA LYS A 44 -6.50 7.67 11.57
C LYS A 44 -7.76 7.92 12.39
N ARG A 45 -8.55 8.95 12.06
CA ARG A 45 -9.86 9.24 12.68
C ARG A 45 -11.05 8.63 11.92
N LYS A 46 -10.80 7.82 10.89
CA LYS A 46 -11.85 7.24 10.04
C LYS A 46 -11.90 5.72 10.13
N ILE A 47 -13.10 5.18 10.07
CA ILE A 47 -13.36 3.75 9.91
C ILE A 47 -14.14 3.48 8.63
N TYR A 48 -13.91 2.30 8.06
CA TYR A 48 -14.64 1.78 6.91
C TYR A 48 -15.59 0.67 7.37
N VAL A 49 -16.87 0.78 7.01
CA VAL A 49 -17.95 -0.07 7.49
C VAL A 49 -18.64 -0.76 6.32
N ARG A 50 -18.82 -2.08 6.41
CA ARG A 50 -19.60 -2.92 5.48
C ARG A 50 -20.71 -3.68 6.20
N GLY A 51 -21.62 -4.28 5.44
CA GLY A 51 -22.79 -5.00 5.97
C GLY A 51 -24.00 -4.09 6.15
N LEU A 52 -24.16 -3.09 5.27
CA LEU A 52 -25.25 -2.12 5.29
C LEU A 52 -26.38 -2.49 4.31
N GLU A 53 -26.46 -3.76 3.93
CA GLU A 53 -27.43 -4.27 2.96
C GLU A 53 -28.83 -4.33 3.58
N GLY A 54 -29.84 -3.83 2.86
CA GLY A 54 -31.22 -3.81 3.34
C GLY A 54 -31.51 -2.75 4.42
N ILE A 55 -30.55 -1.92 4.81
CA ILE A 55 -30.78 -0.81 5.75
C ILE A 55 -31.35 0.39 4.99
N THR A 56 -32.55 0.84 5.36
CA THR A 56 -33.25 1.96 4.71
C THR A 56 -32.55 3.31 4.93
N ASN A 57 -32.05 3.57 6.15
CA ASN A 57 -31.38 4.82 6.52
C ASN A 57 -29.99 4.56 7.14
N PRO A 58 -28.99 4.17 6.34
CA PRO A 58 -27.69 3.78 6.86
C PRO A 58 -26.95 4.93 7.57
N ARG A 59 -27.21 6.21 7.21
CA ARG A 59 -26.57 7.37 7.85
C ARG A 59 -26.98 7.53 9.30
N ASP A 60 -28.29 7.61 9.54
CA ASP A 60 -28.86 7.78 10.89
C ASP A 60 -28.59 6.55 11.77
N PHE A 61 -28.70 5.36 11.17
CA PHE A 61 -28.38 4.09 11.84
C PHE A 61 -26.93 4.04 12.34
N LEU A 62 -25.97 4.42 11.49
CA LEU A 62 -24.56 4.48 11.86
C LEU A 62 -24.30 5.59 12.88
N PHE A 63 -24.94 6.75 12.73
CA PHE A 63 -24.78 7.87 13.66
C PHE A 63 -25.20 7.50 15.08
N LYS A 64 -26.40 6.93 15.24
CA LYS A 64 -26.95 6.52 16.55
C LYS A 64 -26.09 5.49 17.26
N TYR A 65 -25.41 4.63 16.53
CA TYR A 65 -24.57 3.59 17.14
C TYR A 65 -23.13 4.06 17.38
N PHE A 66 -22.51 4.70 16.39
CA PHE A 66 -21.11 5.08 16.50
C PHE A 66 -20.88 6.29 17.40
N CYS A 67 -21.90 7.12 17.68
CA CYS A 67 -21.76 8.21 18.64
C CYS A 67 -21.47 7.72 20.07
N ASN A 68 -21.87 6.48 20.42
CA ASN A 68 -21.56 5.86 21.70
C ASN A 68 -20.06 5.62 21.91
N PHE A 69 -19.27 5.57 20.83
CA PHE A 69 -17.83 5.39 20.90
C PHE A 69 -17.07 6.73 20.94
N GLY A 70 -17.69 7.82 20.49
CA GLY A 70 -17.13 9.15 20.48
C GLY A 70 -17.84 10.08 19.50
N SER A 71 -17.55 11.37 19.59
CA SER A 71 -18.13 12.40 18.73
C SER A 71 -17.80 12.16 17.25
N LEU A 72 -18.82 12.25 16.40
CA LEU A 72 -18.72 12.04 14.96
C LEU A 72 -18.59 13.37 14.23
N ASN A 73 -17.66 13.43 13.27
CA ASN A 73 -17.46 14.57 12.40
C ASN A 73 -18.32 14.47 11.12
N ASP A 74 -18.25 13.33 10.42
CA ASP A 74 -19.03 13.11 9.20
C ASP A 74 -19.25 11.60 8.93
N ILE A 75 -20.30 11.27 8.18
CA ILE A 75 -20.59 9.91 7.70
C ILE A 75 -20.86 9.98 6.21
N LYS A 76 -19.98 9.33 5.44
CA LYS A 76 -20.10 9.23 3.98
C LYS A 76 -20.52 7.83 3.59
N ILE A 77 -21.56 7.73 2.79
CA ILE A 77 -22.09 6.45 2.31
C ILE A 77 -21.71 6.32 0.84
N GLY A 78 -21.15 5.19 0.47
CA GLY A 78 -20.76 4.88 -0.89
C GLY A 78 -21.18 3.46 -1.26
N GLY A 79 -21.43 3.21 -2.54
CA GLY A 79 -21.84 1.90 -3.01
C GLY A 79 -22.50 1.94 -4.38
N ASN A 80 -22.57 0.78 -5.03
CA ASN A 80 -23.34 0.54 -6.25
C ASN A 80 -24.42 -0.52 -5.97
N GLN A 81 -25.32 -0.78 -6.93
CA GLN A 81 -26.36 -1.82 -6.81
C GLN A 81 -25.75 -3.13 -6.28
N GLY A 82 -26.12 -3.51 -5.05
CA GLY A 82 -25.70 -4.76 -4.41
C GLY A 82 -24.51 -4.69 -3.44
N SER A 83 -23.82 -3.55 -3.25
CA SER A 83 -22.83 -3.41 -2.16
C SER A 83 -22.73 -1.99 -1.62
N SER A 84 -23.25 -1.79 -0.40
CA SER A 84 -23.16 -0.52 0.33
C SER A 84 -22.02 -0.56 1.36
N PHE A 85 -21.28 0.52 1.44
CA PHE A 85 -20.26 0.78 2.45
C PHE A 85 -20.41 2.18 3.01
N ALA A 86 -19.87 2.40 4.20
CA ALA A 86 -19.78 3.72 4.78
C ALA A 86 -18.38 4.01 5.29
N VAL A 87 -18.02 5.29 5.28
CA VAL A 87 -16.86 5.84 5.95
C VAL A 87 -17.39 6.71 7.07
N VAL A 88 -17.05 6.35 8.30
CA VAL A 88 -17.42 7.12 9.50
C VAL A 88 -16.17 7.84 9.98
N GLU A 89 -16.27 9.14 10.16
CA GLU A 89 -15.21 10.01 10.65
C GLU A 89 -15.52 10.48 12.07
N PHE A 90 -14.60 10.24 12.98
CA PHE A 90 -14.65 10.71 14.36
C PHE A 90 -13.90 12.04 14.52
N CYS A 91 -14.27 12.82 15.53
CA CYS A 91 -13.49 13.97 15.96
C CYS A 91 -12.11 13.57 16.52
N GLU A 92 -12.01 12.37 17.10
CA GLU A 92 -10.82 11.86 17.79
C GLU A 92 -10.36 10.51 17.23
N ARG A 93 -9.11 10.14 17.52
CA ARG A 93 -8.52 8.87 17.08
C ARG A 93 -8.87 7.69 17.99
N GLU A 94 -9.10 7.92 19.29
CA GLU A 94 -9.34 6.84 20.26
C GLU A 94 -10.58 5.97 19.94
N PRO A 95 -11.72 6.55 19.51
CA PRO A 95 -12.91 5.78 19.13
C PRO A 95 -12.63 4.76 18.02
N VAL A 96 -11.76 5.10 17.06
CA VAL A 96 -11.37 4.23 15.95
C VAL A 96 -10.70 2.95 16.47
N ALA A 97 -9.75 3.09 17.41
CA ALA A 97 -9.05 1.94 17.98
C ALA A 97 -9.99 1.02 18.77
N ARG A 98 -11.02 1.58 19.42
CA ARG A 98 -12.06 0.80 20.11
C ARG A 98 -12.93 0.02 19.12
N CYS A 99 -13.41 0.70 18.06
CA CYS A 99 -14.23 0.07 17.03
C CYS A 99 -13.51 -1.09 16.33
N LEU A 100 -12.21 -0.98 16.07
CA LEU A 100 -11.46 -2.03 15.37
C LEU A 100 -11.23 -3.30 16.19
N LYS A 101 -11.33 -3.23 17.53
CA LYS A 101 -11.06 -4.37 18.42
C LYS A 101 -12.29 -5.26 18.65
N MET A 102 -13.48 -4.77 18.33
CA MET A 102 -14.74 -5.43 18.67
C MET A 102 -15.55 -5.79 17.43
N LYS A 103 -16.44 -6.77 17.59
CA LYS A 103 -17.44 -7.10 16.58
C LYS A 103 -18.67 -6.23 16.81
N HIS A 104 -19.26 -5.74 15.72
CA HIS A 104 -20.40 -4.84 15.77
C HIS A 104 -21.65 -5.54 15.24
N MET A 105 -22.68 -5.61 16.08
CA MET A 105 -23.99 -6.15 15.73
C MET A 105 -25.06 -5.16 16.17
N ILE A 106 -25.91 -4.74 15.23
CA ILE A 106 -26.92 -3.70 15.46
C ILE A 106 -28.21 -4.13 14.76
N GLY A 107 -29.32 -4.27 15.49
CA GLY A 107 -30.61 -4.62 14.91
C GLY A 107 -30.61 -5.94 14.10
N GLY A 108 -29.79 -6.92 14.48
CA GLY A 108 -29.61 -8.18 13.75
C GLY A 108 -28.64 -8.12 12.56
N GLN A 109 -28.11 -6.94 12.21
CA GLN A 109 -27.11 -6.76 11.16
C GLN A 109 -25.69 -6.85 11.73
N CYS A 110 -24.85 -7.67 11.11
CA CYS A 110 -23.43 -7.79 11.44
C CYS A 110 -22.62 -6.78 10.63
N LEU A 111 -22.13 -5.74 11.28
CA LEU A 111 -21.28 -4.74 10.65
C LEU A 111 -19.81 -5.18 10.67
N TYR A 112 -19.16 -5.03 9.53
CA TYR A 112 -17.75 -5.31 9.39
C TYR A 112 -16.95 -4.01 9.31
N VAL A 113 -16.18 -3.74 10.37
CA VAL A 113 -15.41 -2.50 10.53
C VAL A 113 -13.93 -2.74 10.26
N LYS A 114 -13.34 -1.90 9.42
CA LYS A 114 -11.92 -1.90 9.05
C LYS A 114 -11.31 -0.52 9.20
N SER A 115 -9.99 -0.47 9.38
CA SER A 115 -9.24 0.80 9.38
C SER A 115 -9.41 1.48 8.02
N TYR A 116 -9.73 2.77 8.01
CA TYR A 116 -9.77 3.53 6.76
C TYR A 116 -8.36 3.72 6.20
N LYS A 117 -8.18 3.45 4.91
CA LYS A 117 -6.93 3.72 4.19
C LYS A 117 -7.22 4.77 3.13
N ASN A 118 -6.54 5.90 3.21
CA ASN A 118 -6.62 6.92 2.17
C ASN A 118 -6.07 6.34 0.87
N ARG A 119 -6.93 6.16 -0.12
CA ARG A 119 -6.49 5.90 -1.48
C ARG A 119 -6.17 7.25 -2.11
N THR A 120 -4.96 7.74 -1.87
CA THR A 120 -4.51 8.99 -2.50
C THR A 120 -4.69 8.89 -4.01
N PRO A 121 -5.26 9.92 -4.66
CA PRO A 121 -5.13 10.14 -6.08
C PRO A 121 -3.68 10.33 -6.49
N THR A 122 -2.91 9.23 -6.60
CA THR A 122 -1.64 9.28 -7.34
C THR A 122 -2.00 9.79 -8.73
N SER A 123 -1.40 10.92 -9.09
CA SER A 123 -1.52 11.63 -10.37
C SER A 123 -1.74 10.65 -11.53
N GLY A 124 -2.82 10.87 -12.29
CA GLY A 124 -3.47 9.88 -13.17
C GLY A 124 -2.58 9.18 -14.21
N VAL A 125 -1.37 9.68 -14.46
CA VAL A 125 -0.42 9.08 -15.40
C VAL A 125 0.24 7.81 -14.82
N SER A 126 0.48 7.77 -13.50
CA SER A 126 1.15 6.63 -12.86
C SER A 126 0.19 5.48 -12.50
N ARG A 127 -1.10 5.78 -12.28
CA ARG A 127 -2.09 4.76 -11.88
C ARG A 127 -2.48 3.78 -12.96
N MET A 128 -2.62 4.21 -14.22
CA MET A 128 -2.90 3.26 -15.31
C MET A 128 -1.71 2.35 -15.57
N ALA A 129 -0.49 2.89 -15.54
CA ALA A 129 0.72 2.09 -15.70
C ALA A 129 0.89 1.10 -14.54
N HIS A 130 0.72 1.54 -13.29
CA HIS A 130 0.87 0.66 -12.12
C HIS A 130 -0.27 -0.37 -12.03
N GLN A 131 -1.53 0.01 -12.29
CA GLN A 131 -2.64 -0.94 -12.32
C GLN A 131 -2.52 -1.94 -13.46
N LYS A 132 -2.03 -1.51 -14.63
CA LYS A 132 -1.76 -2.41 -15.75
C LYS A 132 -0.62 -3.37 -15.39
N LEU A 133 0.46 -2.89 -14.78
CA LEU A 133 1.55 -3.74 -14.30
C LEU A 133 1.08 -4.74 -13.22
N GLU A 134 0.30 -4.29 -12.22
CA GLU A 134 -0.27 -5.17 -11.18
C GLU A 134 -1.26 -6.19 -11.76
N GLN A 135 -2.06 -5.79 -12.75
CA GLN A 135 -3.01 -6.68 -13.42
C GLN A 135 -2.27 -7.70 -14.32
N ASP A 136 -1.22 -7.25 -15.02
CA ASP A 136 -0.37 -8.09 -15.86
C ASP A 136 0.41 -9.10 -15.00
N GLU A 137 0.94 -8.68 -13.85
CA GLU A 137 1.58 -9.58 -12.87
C GLU A 137 0.59 -10.61 -12.31
N LYS A 138 -0.62 -10.18 -11.92
CA LYS A 138 -1.65 -11.13 -11.46
C LYS A 138 -2.06 -12.12 -12.54
N THR A 139 -2.15 -11.67 -13.79
CA THR A 139 -2.52 -12.53 -14.91
C THR A 139 -1.40 -13.54 -15.21
N LYS A 140 -0.14 -13.09 -15.22
CA LYS A 140 1.02 -13.97 -15.34
C LYS A 140 1.07 -14.98 -14.20
N GLN A 141 0.88 -14.55 -12.96
CA GLN A 141 0.92 -15.43 -11.80
C GLN A 141 -0.23 -16.44 -11.80
N ALA A 142 -1.43 -16.05 -12.25
CA ALA A 142 -2.54 -16.97 -12.43
C ALA A 142 -2.25 -18.00 -13.54
N ALA A 143 -1.65 -17.58 -14.66
CA ALA A 143 -1.25 -18.49 -15.73
C ALA A 143 -0.15 -19.47 -15.28
N THR A 144 0.88 -18.99 -14.58
CA THR A 144 1.93 -19.85 -13.99
C THR A 144 1.34 -20.85 -13.00
N THR A 145 0.40 -20.40 -12.15
CA THR A 145 -0.27 -21.29 -11.18
C THR A 145 -1.09 -22.36 -11.89
N SER A 146 -1.84 -22.00 -12.94
CA SER A 146 -2.60 -22.96 -13.75
C SER A 146 -1.66 -23.99 -14.39
N HIS A 147 -0.58 -23.54 -15.02
CA HIS A 147 0.38 -24.42 -15.67
C HIS A 147 1.07 -25.36 -14.67
N ALA A 148 1.45 -24.85 -13.51
CA ALA A 148 2.01 -25.67 -12.43
C ALA A 148 1.02 -26.74 -11.96
N MET A 149 -0.27 -26.41 -11.84
CA MET A 149 -1.30 -27.40 -11.49
C MET A 149 -1.45 -28.49 -12.55
N ASP A 150 -1.42 -28.14 -13.83
CA ASP A 150 -1.51 -29.11 -14.94
C ASP A 150 -0.32 -30.10 -14.91
N ILE A 151 0.88 -29.59 -14.64
CA ILE A 151 2.09 -30.39 -14.49
C ILE A 151 1.97 -31.34 -13.28
N LEU A 152 1.49 -30.84 -12.14
CA LEU A 152 1.31 -31.63 -10.93
C LEU A 152 0.29 -32.77 -11.10
N LEU A 153 -0.80 -32.50 -11.83
CA LEU A 153 -1.83 -33.50 -12.13
C LEU A 153 -1.34 -34.58 -13.11
N SER A 154 -0.32 -34.29 -13.91
CA SER A 154 0.24 -35.20 -14.92
C SER A 154 1.39 -36.07 -14.38
N ALA A 155 1.84 -35.84 -13.15
CA ALA A 155 2.99 -36.52 -12.57
C ALA A 155 2.64 -37.91 -12.02
N ALA A 156 3.56 -38.88 -12.20
CA ALA A 156 3.35 -40.27 -11.80
C ALA A 156 3.59 -40.54 -10.30
N SER A 157 4.28 -39.64 -9.59
CA SER A 157 4.60 -39.78 -8.18
C SER A 157 4.73 -38.42 -7.47
N LEU A 158 4.67 -38.42 -6.14
CA LEU A 158 4.89 -37.21 -5.33
C LEU A 158 6.29 -36.64 -5.53
N THR A 159 7.31 -37.50 -5.68
CA THR A 159 8.68 -37.05 -5.93
C THR A 159 8.78 -36.33 -7.28
N ASP A 160 8.11 -36.85 -8.31
CA ASP A 160 8.06 -36.21 -9.62
C ASP A 160 7.29 -34.90 -9.57
N GLN A 161 6.20 -34.82 -8.81
CA GLN A 161 5.48 -33.58 -8.56
C GLN A 161 6.40 -32.49 -7.98
N ILE A 162 7.20 -32.82 -6.97
CA ILE A 162 8.13 -31.87 -6.33
C ILE A 162 9.20 -31.42 -7.33
N ASN A 163 9.81 -32.35 -8.06
CA ASN A 163 10.87 -32.05 -9.02
C ASN A 163 10.36 -31.19 -10.19
N LEU A 164 9.18 -31.51 -10.72
CA LEU A 164 8.57 -30.77 -11.82
C LEU A 164 8.11 -29.38 -11.38
N LEU A 165 7.55 -29.25 -10.16
CA LEU A 165 7.20 -27.95 -9.60
C LEU A 165 8.43 -27.07 -9.39
N ALA A 166 9.51 -27.65 -8.85
CA ALA A 166 10.78 -26.94 -8.67
C ALA A 166 11.35 -26.48 -10.03
N ALA A 167 11.35 -27.34 -11.05
CA ALA A 167 11.81 -26.98 -12.38
C ALA A 167 10.95 -25.91 -13.06
N CYS A 168 9.63 -25.93 -12.84
CA CYS A 168 8.70 -24.95 -13.40
C CYS A 168 8.83 -23.55 -12.78
N LEU A 169 9.20 -23.47 -11.49
CA LEU A 169 9.23 -22.21 -10.74
C LEU A 169 10.63 -21.61 -10.59
N LYS A 170 11.68 -22.42 -10.74
CA LYS A 170 13.07 -21.96 -10.62
C LYS A 170 13.41 -20.96 -11.72
N LEU A 171 14.21 -19.96 -11.36
CA LEU A 171 14.82 -19.05 -12.35
C LEU A 171 15.52 -19.82 -13.46
N ASP A 172 15.23 -19.42 -14.69
CA ASP A 172 15.95 -19.92 -15.84
C ASP A 172 17.33 -19.25 -15.98
N ALA A 173 18.16 -19.78 -16.87
CA ALA A 173 19.50 -19.25 -17.10
C ALA A 173 19.50 -17.84 -17.70
N ALA A 174 18.41 -17.43 -18.37
CA ALA A 174 18.27 -16.09 -18.93
C ALA A 174 17.96 -15.06 -17.83
N ASP A 175 17.08 -15.40 -16.89
CA ASP A 175 16.75 -14.61 -15.71
C ASP A 175 17.96 -14.43 -14.79
N GLU A 176 18.71 -15.50 -14.54
CA GLU A 176 19.93 -15.44 -13.74
C GLU A 176 20.96 -14.50 -14.39
N LYS A 177 21.15 -14.62 -15.70
CA LYS A 177 22.04 -13.72 -16.47
C LYS A 177 21.56 -12.27 -16.44
N ALA A 178 20.26 -12.03 -16.56
CA ALA A 178 19.69 -10.69 -16.48
C ALA A 178 19.94 -10.05 -15.10
N ARG A 179 19.76 -10.81 -14.01
CA ARG A 179 20.05 -10.33 -12.64
C ARG A 179 21.53 -10.00 -12.44
N VAL A 180 22.44 -10.79 -13.02
CA VAL A 180 23.88 -10.48 -13.03
C VAL A 180 24.15 -9.18 -13.77
N GLN A 181 23.55 -9.00 -14.95
CA GLN A 181 23.74 -7.80 -15.76
C GLN A 181 23.24 -6.53 -15.05
N ILE A 182 22.10 -6.58 -14.37
CA ILE A 182 21.58 -5.45 -13.57
C ILE A 182 22.62 -5.01 -12.52
N CYS A 183 23.27 -5.95 -11.82
CA CYS A 183 24.29 -5.60 -10.83
C CYS A 183 25.53 -4.95 -11.47
N GLN A 184 25.92 -5.42 -12.67
CA GLN A 184 27.05 -4.85 -13.41
C GLN A 184 26.74 -3.42 -13.88
N GLU A 185 25.55 -3.20 -14.43
CA GLU A 185 25.11 -1.88 -14.89
C GLU A 185 25.00 -0.88 -13.74
N LEU A 186 24.36 -1.28 -12.63
CA LEU A 186 24.27 -0.43 -11.44
C LEU A 186 25.65 -0.13 -10.85
N THR A 187 26.58 -1.10 -10.84
CA THR A 187 27.96 -0.87 -10.39
C THR A 187 28.65 0.18 -11.26
N LYS A 188 28.50 0.08 -12.59
CA LYS A 188 29.05 1.05 -13.55
C LYS A 188 28.45 2.45 -13.36
N LEU A 189 27.14 2.54 -13.06
CA LEU A 189 26.46 3.81 -12.81
C LEU A 189 26.91 4.49 -11.52
N LEU A 190 27.22 3.72 -10.47
CA LEU A 190 27.62 4.25 -9.17
C LEU A 190 29.13 4.48 -9.02
N SER A 191 29.95 3.85 -9.86
CA SER A 191 31.42 3.99 -9.82
C SER A 191 31.93 5.44 -9.88
N PRO A 192 31.33 6.37 -10.64
CA PRO A 192 31.77 7.78 -10.64
C PRO A 192 31.47 8.53 -9.33
N LEU A 193 30.52 8.05 -8.53
CA LEU A 193 30.11 8.67 -7.26
C LEU A 193 30.84 8.06 -6.06
N PHE A 194 31.17 6.78 -6.15
CA PHE A 194 31.76 6.00 -5.08
C PHE A 194 32.93 5.17 -5.61
N GLU A 195 34.15 5.63 -5.34
CA GLU A 195 35.36 4.89 -5.66
C GLU A 195 35.31 3.50 -5.01
N HIS A 196 35.58 2.46 -5.81
CA HIS A 196 35.55 1.04 -5.42
C HIS A 196 34.17 0.45 -5.02
N CYS A 197 33.05 1.11 -5.35
CA CYS A 197 31.73 0.52 -5.13
C CYS A 197 31.52 -0.75 -5.97
N LYS A 198 30.95 -1.79 -5.35
CA LYS A 198 30.57 -3.05 -6.01
C LYS A 198 29.17 -3.46 -5.55
N ILE A 199 28.30 -3.77 -6.51
CA ILE A 199 26.96 -4.28 -6.23
C ILE A 199 26.96 -5.78 -6.43
N CYS A 200 26.54 -6.51 -5.39
CA CYS A 200 26.47 -7.95 -5.37
C CYS A 200 25.01 -8.40 -5.18
N GLN A 201 24.66 -9.51 -5.83
CA GLN A 201 23.40 -10.19 -5.57
C GLN A 201 23.44 -10.85 -4.19
N PHE A 202 22.27 -10.92 -3.54
CA PHE A 202 22.09 -11.63 -2.28
C PHE A 202 20.68 -12.22 -2.22
N GLY A 203 20.43 -13.10 -1.25
CA GLY A 203 19.11 -13.69 -1.02
C GLY A 203 18.71 -14.70 -2.09
N SER A 204 17.44 -14.64 -2.51
CA SER A 204 16.82 -15.64 -3.40
C SER A 204 17.52 -15.76 -4.75
N SER A 205 18.12 -14.68 -5.24
CA SER A 205 18.87 -14.69 -6.52
C SER A 205 20.12 -15.58 -6.53
N VAL A 206 20.65 -15.97 -5.36
CA VAL A 206 21.92 -16.74 -5.28
C VAL A 206 21.83 -17.98 -4.39
N ASN A 207 20.73 -18.16 -3.64
CA ASN A 207 20.58 -19.28 -2.71
C ASN A 207 19.94 -20.54 -3.33
N GLY A 208 19.57 -20.49 -4.62
CA GLY A 208 18.94 -21.60 -5.34
C GLY A 208 17.43 -21.74 -5.13
N PHE A 209 16.80 -20.84 -4.39
CA PHE A 209 15.35 -20.78 -4.14
C PHE A 209 14.69 -19.55 -4.80
N GLY A 210 15.31 -19.05 -5.87
CA GLY A 210 14.91 -17.85 -6.59
C GLY A 210 13.84 -18.07 -7.65
#